data_AF-A0A1V6TZA5-F1
#
_entry.id   AF-A0A1V6TZA5-F1
#
_cell.length_a   1.000
_cell.length_b   1.000
_cell.length_c   1.000
_cell.angle_alpha   90.00
_cell.angle_beta   90.00
_cell.angle_gamma   90.00
#
_symmetry.space_group_name_H-M   'P 1'
#
loop_
_entity.id
_entity.type
_entity.pdbx_description
1 polymer ?
#
loop_
_entity_poly.entity_id
_entity_poly.type
_entity_poly.pdbx_seq_one_letter_code
_entity_poly.pdbx_strand_id
1 'polypeptide(L)'
;MTSALTSEIPGADPAWHTQNEHPFYKPSHHRLQRFVREYVDKYIAPNVEDWEKAGEVPAEVFKRHASLGFLAVAAFPLPKDYLSGVDLPAGLSMDEWDEFHDSIIIDEMARCGYLGTVWGINGGAAVGGPPLHQYGTTEQKQKYLAPLLRGEQRHCLGVTEPAIGSDVAGLITTATKSVDGKSYVINGEKKWVTQGQKADVGLIAARTGPPTAKGISVFIVPLNSKGISRREMENSGVNSSGSTFMELDDVVVPAENMLGKENQGFEIIMSTFAHERLWVGITALRLSRVAYEDAYRHSLKRKTFGKPLFENQVIRQKFSKMANRLEPTQAYLEHLVYRSVRMPSLEFSPLAAMLKVQAAHHLEKVSRETQQVFGGLGYSRSGQGSRVEQISRDVRVLVVSGGSEEILLDMIAKQQRRLANL
;
A
#
# COMPACT_ATOMS: atom_id res chain seq x y z
N MET A 1 14.73 26.96 -13.64
CA MET A 1 14.21 26.21 -14.80
C MET A 1 13.30 25.13 -14.23
N THR A 2 11.98 25.27 -14.38
CA THR A 2 11.01 24.24 -14.01
C THR A 2 11.31 22.99 -14.83
N SER A 3 11.97 22.00 -14.22
CA SER A 3 12.26 20.72 -14.88
C SER A 3 10.93 20.11 -15.34
N ALA A 4 10.93 19.44 -16.49
CA ALA A 4 9.81 18.76 -17.14
C ALA A 4 9.13 17.63 -16.33
N LEU A 5 9.29 17.65 -15.00
CA LEU A 5 8.86 16.66 -14.05
C LEU A 5 7.64 17.11 -13.24
N THR A 6 7.22 18.38 -13.28
CA THR A 6 5.95 18.79 -12.65
C THR A 6 4.88 18.94 -13.72
N SER A 7 3.66 18.49 -13.42
CA SER A 7 2.53 18.64 -14.33
C SER A 7 2.18 20.10 -14.56
N GLU A 8 1.91 20.46 -15.81
CA GLU A 8 1.37 21.78 -16.19
C GLU A 8 -0.12 21.93 -15.84
N ILE A 9 -0.80 20.85 -15.45
CA ILE A 9 -2.21 20.86 -15.11
C ILE A 9 -2.40 21.32 -13.66
N PRO A 10 -3.14 22.42 -13.39
CA PRO A 10 -3.38 22.88 -12.02
C PRO A 10 -4.12 21.84 -11.18
N GLY A 11 -3.54 21.45 -10.05
CA GLY A 11 -4.09 20.44 -9.13
C GLY A 11 -3.72 18.99 -9.48
N ALA A 12 -2.97 18.74 -10.56
CA ALA A 12 -2.45 17.40 -10.86
C ALA A 12 -1.26 17.00 -9.98
N ASP A 13 -0.51 17.99 -9.50
CA ASP A 13 0.54 17.81 -8.49
C ASP A 13 0.25 18.68 -7.26
N PRO A 14 0.66 18.23 -6.07
CA PRO A 14 0.51 19.02 -4.85
C PRO A 14 1.40 20.27 -4.91
N ALA A 15 0.95 21.33 -4.24
CA ALA A 15 1.55 22.66 -4.35
C ALA A 15 3.06 22.68 -4.04
N TRP A 16 3.52 21.85 -3.10
CA TRP A 16 4.91 21.79 -2.69
C TRP A 16 5.87 21.43 -3.82
N HIS A 17 5.43 20.80 -4.92
CA HIS A 17 6.31 20.50 -6.07
C HIS A 17 6.92 21.75 -6.71
N THR A 18 6.24 22.89 -6.58
CA THR A 18 6.64 24.17 -7.19
C THR A 18 7.03 25.23 -6.17
N GLN A 19 6.78 24.98 -4.88
CA GLN A 19 7.09 25.90 -3.80
C GLN A 19 8.47 25.56 -3.23
N ASN A 20 9.39 26.52 -3.29
CA ASN A 20 10.74 26.36 -2.74
C ASN A 20 10.77 26.53 -1.22
N GLU A 21 9.76 27.17 -0.62
CA GLU A 21 9.60 27.33 0.81
C GLU A 21 8.35 26.57 1.27
N HIS A 22 8.55 25.54 2.09
CA HIS A 22 7.47 24.75 2.69
C HIS A 22 7.87 24.33 4.12
N PRO A 23 6.94 24.29 5.10
CA PRO A 23 7.27 23.89 6.46
C PRO A 23 7.80 22.45 6.62
N PHE A 24 7.52 21.59 5.63
CA PHE A 24 7.85 20.15 5.69
C PHE A 24 8.87 19.70 4.64
N TYR A 25 8.84 20.28 3.44
CA TYR A 25 9.66 19.80 2.33
C TYR A 25 11.01 20.52 2.25
N LYS A 26 12.04 19.79 1.82
CA LYS A 26 13.45 20.18 1.83
C LYS A 26 14.09 19.75 0.51
N PRO A 27 15.28 20.23 0.15
CA PRO A 27 15.91 19.85 -1.11
C PRO A 27 16.03 18.34 -1.38
N SER A 28 16.29 17.53 -0.34
CA SER A 28 16.36 16.06 -0.45
C SER A 28 15.02 15.44 -0.90
N HIS A 29 13.90 15.95 -0.40
CA HIS A 29 12.55 15.56 -0.82
C HIS A 29 12.31 15.80 -2.31
N HIS A 30 12.72 16.97 -2.81
CA HIS A 30 12.60 17.26 -4.25
C HIS A 30 13.55 16.41 -5.11
N ARG A 31 14.74 16.06 -4.61
CA ARG A 31 15.63 15.12 -5.32
C ARG A 31 14.98 13.75 -5.43
N LEU A 32 14.43 13.24 -4.33
CA LEU A 32 13.72 11.96 -4.32
C LEU A 32 12.53 11.97 -5.26
N GLN A 33 11.65 12.98 -5.14
CA GLN A 33 10.46 13.12 -5.97
C GLN A 33 10.78 13.05 -7.47
N ARG A 34 11.79 13.79 -7.92
CA ARG A 34 12.24 13.77 -9.32
C ARG A 34 12.73 12.39 -9.75
N PHE A 35 13.55 11.75 -8.91
CA PHE A 35 14.08 10.42 -9.19
C PHE A 35 12.98 9.36 -9.31
N VAL A 36 12.03 9.33 -8.37
CA VAL A 36 10.91 8.36 -8.41
C VAL A 36 10.02 8.61 -9.61
N ARG A 37 9.72 9.88 -9.92
CA ARG A 37 8.92 10.23 -11.10
C ARG A 37 9.55 9.73 -12.40
N GLU A 38 10.84 10.01 -12.59
CA GLU A 38 11.58 9.53 -13.77
C GLU A 38 11.57 7.99 -13.85
N TYR A 39 11.73 7.32 -12.71
CA TYR A 39 11.66 5.87 -12.66
C TYR A 39 10.27 5.34 -13.06
N VAL A 40 9.21 5.92 -12.50
CA VAL A 40 7.83 5.54 -12.79
C VAL A 40 7.48 5.80 -14.25
N ASP A 41 7.71 7.02 -14.74
CA ASP A 41 7.33 7.43 -16.10
C ASP A 41 8.09 6.66 -17.18
N LYS A 42 9.36 6.30 -16.92
CA LYS A 42 10.21 5.62 -17.91
C LYS A 42 10.12 4.10 -17.86
N TYR A 43 10.00 3.50 -16.68
CA TYR A 43 10.16 2.05 -16.51
C TYR A 43 8.92 1.33 -16.00
N ILE A 44 7.96 2.03 -15.39
CA ILE A 44 6.75 1.42 -14.83
C ILE A 44 5.55 1.71 -15.73
N ALA A 45 5.16 2.99 -15.85
CA ALA A 45 3.94 3.45 -16.51
C ALA A 45 3.76 2.94 -17.95
N PRO A 46 4.81 2.75 -18.78
CA PRO A 46 4.62 2.21 -20.14
C PRO A 46 4.16 0.75 -20.19
N ASN A 47 4.30 -0.02 -19.11
CA ASN A 47 4.14 -1.48 -19.11
C ASN A 47 2.96 -1.98 -18.25
N VAL A 48 2.39 -1.11 -17.42
CA VAL A 48 1.38 -1.47 -16.41
C VAL A 48 0.13 -2.13 -16.96
N GLU A 49 -0.32 -1.75 -18.16
CA GLU A 49 -1.48 -2.39 -18.81
C GLU A 49 -1.22 -3.87 -19.10
N ASP A 50 -0.01 -4.21 -19.52
CA ASP A 50 0.34 -5.58 -19.88
C ASP A 50 0.55 -6.42 -18.63
N TRP A 51 1.16 -5.85 -17.58
CA TRP A 51 1.31 -6.52 -16.28
C TRP A 51 -0.03 -6.80 -15.61
N GLU A 52 -0.97 -5.85 -15.67
CA GLU A 52 -2.31 -6.03 -15.13
C GLU A 52 -3.14 -7.05 -15.91
N LYS A 53 -2.99 -7.11 -17.24
CA LYS A 53 -3.58 -8.22 -18.03
C LYS A 53 -2.94 -9.56 -17.70
N ALA A 54 -1.63 -9.59 -17.46
CA ALA A 54 -0.89 -10.81 -17.15
C ALA A 54 -1.11 -11.33 -15.72
N GLY A 55 -1.59 -10.48 -14.80
CA GLY A 55 -1.76 -10.85 -13.38
C GLY A 55 -0.46 -10.82 -12.58
N GLU A 56 0.65 -10.37 -13.18
CA GLU A 56 1.94 -10.31 -12.50
C GLU A 56 2.86 -9.20 -13.00
N VAL A 57 3.76 -8.77 -12.12
CA VAL A 57 4.89 -7.91 -12.49
C VAL A 57 6.13 -8.78 -12.73
N PRO A 58 6.83 -8.62 -13.86
CA PRO A 58 7.99 -9.45 -14.20
C PRO A 58 9.12 -9.43 -13.17
N ALA A 59 9.85 -10.54 -13.08
CA ALA A 59 10.90 -10.73 -12.08
C ALA A 59 12.06 -9.73 -12.23
N GLU A 60 12.43 -9.37 -13.45
CA GLU A 60 13.47 -8.39 -13.76
C GLU A 60 13.08 -6.97 -13.34
N VAL A 61 11.79 -6.63 -13.41
CA VAL A 61 11.28 -5.34 -12.93
C VAL A 61 11.39 -5.26 -11.41
N PHE A 62 11.01 -6.33 -10.71
CA PHE A 62 11.19 -6.44 -9.26
C PHE A 62 12.66 -6.36 -8.85
N LYS A 63 13.57 -7.04 -9.55
CA LYS A 63 15.01 -6.96 -9.29
C LYS A 63 15.56 -5.54 -9.48
N ARG A 64 15.13 -4.84 -10.54
CA ARG A 64 15.48 -3.41 -10.73
C ARG A 64 14.90 -2.55 -9.62
N HIS A 65 13.66 -2.79 -9.21
CA HIS A 65 13.02 -2.06 -8.12
C HIS A 65 13.81 -2.22 -6.81
N ALA A 66 14.22 -3.46 -6.49
CA ALA A 66 15.06 -3.77 -5.35
C ALA A 66 16.44 -3.11 -5.43
N SER A 67 17.12 -3.15 -6.59
CA SER A 67 18.46 -2.57 -6.76
C SER A 67 18.49 -1.05 -6.63
N LEU A 68 17.33 -0.39 -6.70
CA LEU A 68 17.19 1.06 -6.49
C LEU A 68 16.82 1.41 -5.04
N GLY A 69 16.77 0.42 -4.14
CA GLY A 69 16.50 0.61 -2.72
C GLY A 69 15.01 0.70 -2.37
N PHE A 70 14.09 0.51 -3.32
CA PHE A 70 12.66 0.72 -3.07
C PHE A 70 12.05 -0.27 -2.07
N LEU A 71 12.49 -1.53 -2.07
CA LEU A 71 12.03 -2.52 -1.10
C LEU A 71 12.51 -2.20 0.32
N ALA A 72 13.71 -1.63 0.44
CA ALA A 72 14.26 -1.24 1.73
C ALA A 72 13.46 -0.12 2.37
N VAL A 73 13.14 0.92 1.58
CA VAL A 73 12.39 2.08 2.08
C VAL A 73 10.90 1.81 2.26
N ALA A 74 10.38 0.74 1.66
CA ALA A 74 9.02 0.29 1.91
C ALA A 74 8.82 -0.30 3.32
N ALA A 75 9.90 -0.78 3.96
CA ALA A 75 9.86 -1.18 5.35
C ALA A 75 9.93 0.07 6.24
N PHE A 76 8.78 0.48 6.80
CA PHE A 76 8.71 1.63 7.69
C PHE A 76 8.58 1.22 9.17
N PRO A 77 9.35 1.81 10.11
CA PRO A 77 10.46 2.73 9.87
C PRO A 77 11.66 2.03 9.23
N LEU A 78 12.48 2.79 8.51
CA LEU A 78 13.65 2.30 7.75
C LEU A 78 14.58 1.44 8.64
N PRO A 79 14.84 0.16 8.32
CA PRO A 79 15.70 -0.72 9.13
C PRO A 79 17.20 -0.46 8.95
N LYS A 80 17.69 0.69 9.42
CA LYS A 80 19.06 1.19 9.18
C LYS A 80 20.17 0.15 9.39
N ASP A 81 20.08 -0.66 10.44
CA ASP A 81 21.10 -1.67 10.80
C ASP A 81 21.16 -2.88 9.85
N TYR A 82 20.20 -3.03 8.93
CA TYR A 82 20.06 -4.18 8.03
C TYR A 82 20.17 -3.80 6.54
N LEU A 83 20.66 -2.59 6.24
CA LEU A 83 20.81 -2.06 4.88
C LEU A 83 22.19 -2.28 4.26
N SER A 84 23.03 -3.14 4.85
CA SER A 84 24.33 -3.44 4.25
C SER A 84 24.17 -3.96 2.82
N GLY A 85 24.80 -3.27 1.86
CA GLY A 85 24.70 -3.57 0.43
C GLY A 85 23.43 -3.06 -0.25
N VAL A 86 22.66 -2.16 0.39
CA VAL A 86 21.49 -1.49 -0.21
C VAL A 86 21.73 0.00 -0.32
N ASP A 87 21.71 0.52 -1.54
CA ASP A 87 21.67 1.96 -1.79
C ASP A 87 20.25 2.49 -1.62
N LEU A 88 20.08 3.65 -0.98
CA LEU A 88 18.78 4.30 -0.91
C LEU A 88 18.44 5.01 -2.23
N PRO A 89 17.14 5.15 -2.57
CA PRO A 89 16.70 5.86 -3.76
C PRO A 89 17.27 7.28 -3.82
N ALA A 90 17.54 7.76 -5.05
CA ALA A 90 18.10 9.08 -5.33
C ALA A 90 19.47 9.38 -4.66
N GLY A 91 20.21 8.34 -4.24
CA GLY A 91 21.52 8.49 -3.59
C GLY A 91 21.44 9.16 -2.22
N LEU A 92 20.28 9.06 -1.56
CA LEU A 92 20.09 9.62 -0.21
C LEU A 92 20.91 8.87 0.83
N SER A 93 21.38 9.60 1.84
CA SER A 93 21.94 8.93 3.03
C SER A 93 20.83 8.53 4.01
N MET A 94 21.15 7.60 4.92
CA MET A 94 20.23 7.21 6.00
C MET A 94 19.90 8.37 6.95
N ASP A 95 20.76 9.40 7.02
CA ASP A 95 20.57 10.58 7.86
C ASP A 95 19.67 11.62 7.20
N GLU A 96 19.60 11.63 5.86
CA GLU A 96 18.64 12.46 5.14
C GLU A 96 17.22 11.87 5.19
N TRP A 97 17.08 10.56 5.34
CA TRP A 97 15.79 9.87 5.27
C TRP A 97 14.89 10.19 6.46
N ASP A 98 13.67 10.66 6.17
CA ASP A 98 12.63 10.97 7.14
C ASP A 98 11.22 10.52 6.65
N GLU A 99 10.19 10.77 7.44
CA GLU A 99 8.81 10.38 7.14
C GLU A 99 8.24 11.00 5.86
N PHE A 100 8.76 12.15 5.42
CA PHE A 100 8.31 12.79 4.19
C PHE A 100 8.93 12.12 2.96
N HIS A 101 10.16 11.63 3.05
CA HIS A 101 10.73 10.77 2.00
C HIS A 101 9.88 9.49 1.78
N ASP A 102 9.45 8.84 2.87
CA ASP A 102 8.54 7.70 2.81
C ASP A 102 7.23 8.07 2.09
N SER A 103 6.58 9.17 2.51
CA SER A 103 5.34 9.64 1.86
C SER A 103 5.49 9.91 0.37
N ILE A 104 6.65 10.40 -0.07
CA ILE A 104 6.95 10.73 -1.47
C ILE A 104 7.11 9.45 -2.30
N ILE A 105 7.72 8.39 -1.75
CA ILE A 105 7.76 7.09 -2.43
C ILE A 105 6.33 6.60 -2.68
N ILE A 106 5.50 6.62 -1.64
CA ILE A 106 4.11 6.12 -1.71
C ILE A 106 3.32 6.90 -2.77
N ASP A 107 3.44 8.22 -2.72
CA ASP A 107 2.78 9.13 -3.64
C ASP A 107 3.30 8.98 -5.08
N GLU A 108 4.60 9.11 -5.34
CA GLU A 108 5.10 9.07 -6.72
C GLU A 108 4.95 7.69 -7.37
N MET A 109 5.09 6.59 -6.62
CA MET A 109 4.87 5.24 -7.16
C MET A 109 3.44 5.02 -7.66
N ALA A 110 2.45 5.63 -7.00
CA ALA A 110 1.05 5.53 -7.41
C ALA A 110 0.71 6.34 -8.68
N ARG A 111 1.64 7.17 -9.21
CA ARG A 111 1.42 7.93 -10.45
C ARG A 111 1.17 7.07 -11.67
N CYS A 112 1.61 5.81 -11.67
CA CYS A 112 1.36 4.90 -12.79
C CYS A 112 -0.15 4.71 -13.02
N GLY A 113 -0.98 4.84 -11.97
CA GLY A 113 -2.45 4.70 -12.04
C GLY A 113 -2.94 3.24 -12.04
N TYR A 114 -2.05 2.28 -11.77
CA TYR A 114 -2.36 0.85 -11.72
C TYR A 114 -1.88 0.31 -10.37
N LEU A 115 -2.80 0.22 -9.41
CA LEU A 115 -2.49 -0.07 -8.02
C LEU A 115 -1.94 -1.49 -7.83
N GLY A 116 -2.41 -2.46 -8.63
CA GLY A 116 -1.90 -3.82 -8.53
C GLY A 116 -0.44 -3.95 -8.94
N THR A 117 0.07 -3.07 -9.81
CA THR A 117 1.51 -3.02 -10.12
C THR A 117 2.30 -2.57 -8.91
N VAL A 118 1.86 -1.50 -8.25
CA VAL A 118 2.51 -0.96 -7.03
C VAL A 118 2.54 -2.02 -5.93
N TRP A 119 1.42 -2.72 -5.72
CA TRP A 119 1.32 -3.82 -4.75
C TRP A 119 2.14 -5.04 -5.15
N GLY A 120 2.18 -5.38 -6.44
CA GLY A 120 2.89 -6.54 -6.97
C GLY A 120 4.42 -6.42 -6.86
N ILE A 121 4.96 -5.19 -6.93
CA ILE A 121 6.41 -4.96 -6.75
C ILE A 121 6.80 -4.67 -5.31
N ASN A 122 5.95 -3.99 -4.53
CA ASN A 122 6.37 -3.44 -3.23
C ASN A 122 5.61 -4.01 -2.01
N GLY A 123 4.39 -4.52 -2.22
CA GLY A 123 3.47 -4.88 -1.14
C GLY A 123 4.05 -5.83 -0.09
N GLY A 124 4.80 -6.85 -0.52
CA GLY A 124 5.45 -7.81 0.37
C GLY A 124 6.44 -7.18 1.35
N ALA A 125 7.26 -6.22 0.87
CA ALA A 125 8.20 -5.50 1.72
C ALA A 125 7.49 -4.57 2.71
N ALA A 126 6.42 -3.90 2.26
CA ALA A 126 5.62 -3.00 3.09
C ALA A 126 4.90 -3.72 4.24
N VAL A 127 4.42 -4.95 4.04
CA VAL A 127 3.69 -5.70 5.08
C VAL A 127 4.57 -6.66 5.88
N GLY A 128 5.64 -7.18 5.26
CA GLY A 128 6.56 -8.15 5.89
C GLY A 128 7.71 -7.49 6.64
N GLY A 129 8.25 -6.38 6.10
CA GLY A 129 9.41 -5.69 6.63
C GLY A 129 9.20 -5.10 8.03
N PRO A 130 8.19 -4.25 8.26
CA PRO A 130 7.95 -3.63 9.56
C PRO A 130 7.83 -4.60 10.74
N PRO A 131 6.99 -5.66 10.70
CA PRO A 131 6.85 -6.56 11.84
C PRO A 131 8.13 -7.38 12.07
N LEU A 132 8.87 -7.77 11.03
CA LEU A 132 10.18 -8.41 11.19
C LEU A 132 11.19 -7.46 11.82
N HIS A 133 11.21 -6.19 11.41
CA HIS A 133 12.10 -5.18 11.97
C HIS A 133 11.80 -4.93 13.46
N GLN A 134 10.53 -4.85 13.84
CA GLN A 134 10.14 -4.53 15.21
C GLN A 134 10.21 -5.74 16.15
N TYR A 135 9.74 -6.91 15.72
CA TYR A 135 9.52 -8.07 16.59
C TYR A 135 10.46 -9.26 16.32
N GLY A 136 11.23 -9.22 15.23
CA GLY A 136 12.14 -10.30 14.86
C GLY A 136 13.35 -10.40 15.80
N THR A 137 13.80 -11.62 16.05
CA THR A 137 15.12 -11.85 16.66
C THR A 137 16.23 -11.44 15.69
N THR A 138 17.48 -11.32 16.17
CA THR A 138 18.63 -11.04 15.32
C THR A 138 18.76 -12.06 14.20
N GLU A 139 18.59 -13.34 14.50
CA GLU A 139 18.67 -14.45 13.54
C GLU A 139 17.55 -14.37 12.50
N GLN A 140 16.31 -14.07 12.94
CA GLN A 140 15.19 -13.88 12.03
C GLN A 140 15.40 -12.67 11.10
N LYS A 141 15.92 -11.56 11.63
CA LYS A 141 16.20 -10.36 10.82
C LYS A 141 17.30 -10.62 9.80
N GLN A 142 18.37 -11.32 10.17
CA GLN A 142 19.43 -11.70 9.22
C GLN A 142 18.92 -12.67 8.15
N LYS A 143 18.06 -13.63 8.52
CA LYS A 143 17.55 -14.67 7.62
C LYS A 143 16.42 -14.21 6.69
N TYR A 144 15.58 -13.28 7.13
CA TYR A 144 14.35 -12.91 6.44
C TYR A 144 14.22 -11.42 6.14
N LEU A 145 14.62 -10.52 7.06
CA LEU A 145 14.53 -9.08 6.82
C LEU A 145 15.62 -8.61 5.84
N ALA A 146 16.89 -8.87 6.10
CA ALA A 146 17.96 -8.37 5.24
C ALA A 146 17.85 -8.87 3.78
N PRO A 147 17.52 -10.15 3.50
CA PRO A 147 17.28 -10.61 2.13
C PRO A 147 16.04 -9.96 1.47
N LEU A 148 14.98 -9.68 2.24
CA LEU A 148 13.81 -8.94 1.74
C LEU A 148 14.21 -7.53 1.29
N LEU A 149 14.99 -6.80 2.10
CA LEU A 149 15.42 -5.43 1.78
C LEU A 149 16.32 -5.39 0.53
N ARG A 150 17.09 -6.46 0.26
CA ARG A 150 17.91 -6.63 -0.96
C ARG A 150 17.13 -7.16 -2.17
N GLY A 151 15.86 -7.55 -1.99
CA GLY A 151 15.04 -8.18 -3.04
C GLY A 151 15.46 -9.60 -3.42
N GLU A 152 16.14 -10.30 -2.52
CA GLU A 152 16.48 -11.72 -2.64
C GLU A 152 15.31 -12.63 -2.20
N GLN A 153 14.39 -12.08 -1.40
CA GLN A 153 13.16 -12.76 -0.98
C GLN A 153 11.95 -11.84 -1.19
N ARG A 154 10.83 -12.45 -1.58
CA ARG A 154 9.50 -11.84 -1.61
C ARG A 154 8.67 -12.33 -0.45
N HIS A 155 7.97 -11.42 0.20
CA HIS A 155 7.18 -11.73 1.38
C HIS A 155 5.69 -11.51 1.11
N CYS A 156 4.83 -12.14 1.90
CA CYS A 156 3.41 -11.83 1.97
C CYS A 156 2.89 -11.90 3.41
N LEU A 157 1.70 -11.34 3.65
CA LEU A 157 1.03 -11.39 4.95
C LEU A 157 -0.28 -12.17 4.84
N GLY A 158 -0.41 -13.26 5.60
CA GLY A 158 -1.58 -14.12 5.65
C GLY A 158 -2.34 -13.96 6.97
N VAL A 159 -3.29 -13.02 7.00
CA VAL A 159 -4.15 -12.79 8.17
C VAL A 159 -5.59 -13.21 7.87
N THR A 160 -6.20 -12.55 6.88
CA THR A 160 -7.58 -12.73 6.47
C THR A 160 -7.87 -14.16 6.02
N GLU A 161 -9.06 -14.64 6.35
CA GLU A 161 -9.55 -15.98 6.06
C GLU A 161 -10.92 -15.90 5.37
N PRO A 162 -11.42 -16.99 4.77
CA PRO A 162 -12.72 -16.95 4.08
C PRO A 162 -13.89 -16.58 4.99
N ALA A 163 -13.86 -17.05 6.24
CA ALA A 163 -14.88 -16.74 7.24
C ALA A 163 -14.61 -15.43 8.01
N ILE A 164 -13.37 -14.92 7.98
CA ILE A 164 -12.90 -13.86 8.89
C ILE A 164 -12.13 -12.78 8.14
N GLY A 165 -12.72 -11.59 8.07
CA GLY A 165 -12.11 -10.38 7.51
C GLY A 165 -11.82 -9.33 8.60
N SER A 166 -12.76 -8.42 8.79
CA SER A 166 -12.64 -7.32 9.75
C SER A 166 -12.44 -7.77 11.20
N ASP A 167 -13.02 -8.90 11.60
CA ASP A 167 -12.88 -9.46 12.95
C ASP A 167 -11.63 -10.35 13.08
N VAL A 168 -10.45 -9.75 12.93
CA VAL A 168 -9.16 -10.47 12.98
C VAL A 168 -9.02 -11.32 14.26
N ALA A 169 -9.62 -10.89 15.37
CA ALA A 169 -9.59 -11.62 16.64
C ALA A 169 -10.28 -12.99 16.55
N GLY A 170 -11.20 -13.17 15.60
CA GLY A 170 -11.98 -14.37 15.35
C GLY A 170 -11.34 -15.40 14.41
N LEU A 171 -10.09 -15.19 13.95
CA LEU A 171 -9.44 -16.12 13.00
C LEU A 171 -9.44 -17.58 13.48
N ILE A 172 -9.55 -18.54 12.57
CA ILE A 172 -9.74 -19.96 12.86
C ILE A 172 -8.56 -20.83 12.40
N THR A 173 -7.64 -20.34 11.58
CA THR A 173 -6.37 -21.06 11.30
C THR A 173 -5.69 -21.39 12.62
N THR A 174 -5.35 -22.67 12.83
CA THR A 174 -4.73 -23.16 14.08
C THR A 174 -3.24 -23.41 13.90
N ALA A 175 -2.48 -23.28 14.98
CA ALA A 175 -1.10 -23.72 15.07
C ALA A 175 -0.91 -24.56 16.34
N THR A 176 -0.83 -25.88 16.19
CA THR A 176 -0.71 -26.81 17.33
C THR A 176 0.75 -27.12 17.61
N LYS A 177 1.20 -26.84 18.83
CA LYS A 177 2.58 -27.10 19.27
C LYS A 177 2.85 -28.61 19.31
N SER A 178 4.00 -29.04 18.80
CA SER A 178 4.44 -30.43 18.88
C SER A 178 4.69 -30.85 20.33
N VAL A 179 4.61 -32.15 20.61
CA VAL A 179 4.79 -32.72 21.96
C VAL A 179 6.16 -32.37 22.54
N ASP A 180 7.20 -32.33 21.71
CA ASP A 180 8.56 -31.95 22.10
C ASP A 180 8.81 -30.44 22.13
N GLY A 181 7.80 -29.64 21.77
CA GLY A 181 7.85 -28.17 21.76
C GLY A 181 8.73 -27.54 20.69
N LYS A 182 9.30 -28.34 19.77
CA LYS A 182 10.26 -27.86 18.76
C LYS A 182 9.61 -27.29 17.50
N SER A 183 8.34 -27.55 17.29
CA SER A 183 7.62 -27.13 16.09
C SER A 183 6.14 -26.85 16.36
N TYR A 184 5.47 -26.29 15.37
CA TYR A 184 4.03 -26.11 15.30
C TYR A 184 3.52 -26.72 14.00
N VAL A 185 2.33 -27.29 14.03
CA VAL A 185 1.60 -27.75 12.84
C VAL A 185 0.47 -26.77 12.56
N ILE A 186 0.53 -26.11 11.40
CA ILE A 186 -0.44 -25.09 11.00
C ILE A 186 -1.48 -25.70 10.05
N ASN A 187 -2.75 -25.48 10.36
CA ASN A 187 -3.90 -25.93 9.58
C ASN A 187 -4.90 -24.78 9.38
N GLY A 188 -5.35 -24.55 8.16
CA GLY A 188 -6.37 -23.55 7.84
C GLY A 188 -6.23 -22.95 6.45
N GLU A 189 -6.79 -21.76 6.27
CA GLU A 189 -6.88 -21.10 4.97
C GLU A 189 -6.66 -19.60 5.12
N LYS A 190 -5.96 -19.00 4.14
CA LYS A 190 -5.79 -17.55 4.02
C LYS A 190 -6.32 -17.07 2.68
N LYS A 191 -6.89 -15.87 2.67
CA LYS A 191 -7.57 -15.30 1.51
C LYS A 191 -7.18 -13.84 1.30
N TRP A 192 -7.13 -13.43 0.03
CA TRP A 192 -6.66 -12.11 -0.41
C TRP A 192 -5.21 -11.82 0.00
N VAL A 193 -4.35 -12.84 -0.03
CA VAL A 193 -2.94 -12.71 0.31
C VAL A 193 -2.20 -12.06 -0.87
N THR A 194 -1.97 -10.75 -0.79
CA THR A 194 -1.20 -9.99 -1.78
C THR A 194 0.21 -10.57 -1.93
N GLN A 195 0.68 -10.69 -3.17
CA GLN A 195 1.93 -11.36 -3.58
C GLN A 195 2.04 -12.86 -3.25
N GLY A 196 1.00 -13.51 -2.72
CA GLY A 196 1.11 -14.89 -2.23
C GLY A 196 1.62 -15.90 -3.27
N GLN A 197 1.32 -15.69 -4.56
CA GLN A 197 1.81 -16.53 -5.67
C GLN A 197 3.33 -16.48 -5.82
N LYS A 198 3.93 -15.30 -5.66
CA LYS A 198 5.36 -15.05 -5.91
C LYS A 198 6.19 -14.95 -4.64
N ALA A 199 5.55 -14.93 -3.48
CA ALA A 199 6.23 -14.88 -2.20
C ALA A 199 7.01 -16.16 -1.92
N ASP A 200 8.20 -15.99 -1.37
CA ASP A 200 9.07 -17.03 -0.84
C ASP A 200 8.74 -17.32 0.64
N VAL A 201 8.33 -16.28 1.37
CA VAL A 201 8.05 -16.33 2.80
C VAL A 201 6.71 -15.66 3.12
N GLY A 202 5.88 -16.29 3.94
CA GLY A 202 4.65 -15.71 4.46
C GLY A 202 4.76 -15.42 5.94
N LEU A 203 4.30 -14.26 6.39
CA LEU A 203 3.94 -14.04 7.79
C LEU A 203 2.50 -14.51 7.98
N ILE A 204 2.31 -15.66 8.63
CA ILE A 204 1.01 -16.31 8.76
C ILE A 204 0.49 -16.18 10.19
N ALA A 205 -0.68 -15.56 10.34
CA ALA A 205 -1.36 -15.47 11.62
C ALA A 205 -2.15 -16.76 11.90
N ALA A 206 -1.92 -17.37 13.06
CA ALA A 206 -2.60 -18.60 13.45
C ALA A 206 -2.86 -18.62 14.97
N ARG A 207 -3.89 -19.36 15.36
CA ARG A 207 -4.34 -19.49 16.74
C ARG A 207 -3.53 -20.57 17.47
N THR A 208 -2.83 -20.15 18.51
CA THR A 208 -2.05 -21.00 19.44
C THR A 208 -2.71 -21.11 20.82
N GLY A 209 -3.71 -20.27 21.11
CA GLY A 209 -4.32 -20.16 22.44
C GLY A 209 -5.85 -19.98 22.39
N PRO A 210 -6.45 -19.30 23.39
CA PRO A 210 -7.90 -19.18 23.52
C PRO A 210 -8.55 -18.50 22.29
N PRO A 211 -9.87 -18.66 22.06
CA PRO A 211 -10.59 -18.08 20.91
C PRO A 211 -10.85 -16.57 21.09
N THR A 212 -9.78 -15.80 21.33
CA THR A 212 -9.78 -14.35 21.49
C THR A 212 -8.55 -13.75 20.80
N ALA A 213 -8.44 -12.43 20.76
CA ALA A 213 -7.23 -11.74 20.31
C ALA A 213 -5.95 -12.21 21.06
N LYS A 214 -6.09 -12.64 22.33
CA LYS A 214 -4.99 -13.13 23.17
C LYS A 214 -4.58 -14.58 22.90
N GLY A 215 -5.06 -15.18 21.81
CA GLY A 215 -4.69 -16.54 21.41
C GLY A 215 -4.05 -16.62 20.02
N ILE A 216 -3.71 -15.48 19.42
CA ILE A 216 -3.16 -15.40 18.06
C ILE A 216 -1.65 -15.25 18.13
N SER A 217 -0.92 -16.00 17.32
CA SER A 217 0.52 -15.87 17.07
C SER A 217 0.79 -15.61 15.59
N VAL A 218 1.98 -15.12 15.26
CA VAL A 218 2.44 -14.95 13.86
C VAL A 218 3.64 -15.84 13.63
N PHE A 219 3.65 -16.55 12.51
CA PHE A 219 4.72 -17.46 12.12
C PHE A 219 5.36 -16.99 10.81
N ILE A 220 6.68 -17.08 10.74
CA ILE A 220 7.45 -16.91 9.50
C ILE A 220 7.47 -18.26 8.78
N VAL A 221 6.79 -18.37 7.64
CA VAL A 221 6.57 -19.65 6.95
C VAL A 221 7.20 -19.62 5.56
N PRO A 222 8.23 -20.43 5.27
CA PRO A 222 8.69 -20.65 3.91
C PRO A 222 7.56 -21.24 3.06
N LEU A 223 7.19 -20.58 1.96
CA LEU A 223 6.00 -20.94 1.17
C LEU A 223 6.23 -22.11 0.20
N ASN A 224 7.45 -22.66 0.17
CA ASN A 224 7.75 -23.94 -0.46
C ASN A 224 7.64 -25.13 0.52
N SER A 225 7.18 -24.90 1.77
CA SER A 225 6.96 -25.96 2.74
C SER A 225 5.88 -26.93 2.27
N LYS A 226 6.03 -28.22 2.62
CA LYS A 226 5.02 -29.23 2.37
C LYS A 226 3.71 -28.85 3.08
N GLY A 227 2.58 -29.12 2.44
CA GLY A 227 1.25 -28.82 2.98
C GLY A 227 0.69 -27.46 2.57
N ILE A 228 1.45 -26.65 1.81
CA ILE A 228 0.98 -25.36 1.33
C ILE A 228 0.47 -25.48 -0.11
N SER A 229 -0.80 -25.17 -0.32
CA SER A 229 -1.44 -25.03 -1.62
C SER A 229 -1.73 -23.54 -1.87
N ARG A 230 -1.56 -23.06 -3.12
CA ARG A 230 -1.79 -21.67 -3.50
C ARG A 230 -2.50 -21.59 -4.83
N ARG A 231 -3.51 -20.73 -4.92
CA ARG A 231 -4.20 -20.40 -6.18
C ARG A 231 -4.46 -18.91 -6.29
N GLU A 232 -4.38 -18.41 -7.51
CA GLU A 232 -4.63 -17.01 -7.81
C GLU A 232 -6.12 -16.67 -7.62
N MET A 233 -6.40 -15.41 -7.30
CA MET A 233 -7.75 -14.88 -7.14
C MET A 233 -8.03 -13.79 -8.17
N GLU A 234 -9.06 -13.98 -8.96
CA GLU A 234 -9.58 -12.97 -9.88
C GLU A 234 -10.37 -11.91 -9.08
N ASN A 235 -9.88 -10.68 -9.07
CA ASN A 235 -10.52 -9.55 -8.41
C ASN A 235 -10.96 -8.50 -9.44
N SER A 236 -11.78 -7.54 -9.01
CA SER A 236 -12.27 -6.47 -9.91
C SER A 236 -11.15 -5.58 -10.44
N GLY A 237 -10.11 -5.35 -9.64
CA GLY A 237 -8.92 -4.57 -9.97
C GLY A 237 -7.70 -5.15 -9.27
N VAL A 238 -6.59 -4.42 -9.32
CA VAL A 238 -5.28 -4.78 -8.73
C VAL A 238 -4.76 -6.16 -9.17
N ASN A 239 -4.97 -6.53 -10.43
CA ASN A 239 -4.74 -7.90 -10.88
C ASN A 239 -3.25 -8.28 -10.81
N SER A 240 -2.33 -7.37 -11.12
CA SER A 240 -0.89 -7.67 -11.07
C SER A 240 -0.30 -7.76 -9.66
N SER A 241 -1.14 -7.66 -8.62
CA SER A 241 -0.72 -7.77 -7.23
C SER A 241 -0.50 -9.21 -6.76
N GLY A 242 -0.93 -10.22 -7.54
CA GLY A 242 -0.79 -11.63 -7.20
C GLY A 242 -1.63 -12.06 -5.99
N SER A 243 -2.86 -11.53 -5.87
CA SER A 243 -3.79 -11.89 -4.79
C SER A 243 -4.05 -13.38 -4.76
N THR A 244 -3.88 -13.99 -3.59
CA THR A 244 -3.80 -15.45 -3.46
C THR A 244 -4.76 -15.98 -2.40
N PHE A 245 -5.36 -17.11 -2.71
CA PHE A 245 -5.95 -18.02 -1.73
C PHE A 245 -4.92 -19.09 -1.40
N MET A 246 -4.71 -19.35 -0.11
CA MET A 246 -3.71 -20.26 0.39
C MET A 246 -4.36 -21.27 1.32
N GLU A 247 -4.09 -22.54 1.10
CA GLU A 247 -4.48 -23.65 1.98
C GLU A 247 -3.25 -24.14 2.72
N LEU A 248 -3.42 -24.41 4.01
CA LEU A 248 -2.39 -24.88 4.91
C LEU A 248 -2.88 -26.20 5.50
N ASP A 249 -2.30 -27.30 5.06
CA ASP A 249 -2.63 -28.67 5.47
C ASP A 249 -1.40 -29.33 6.11
N ASP A 250 -1.44 -29.50 7.43
CA ASP A 250 -0.36 -30.04 8.25
C ASP A 250 1.02 -29.40 7.98
N VAL A 251 1.06 -28.07 7.85
CA VAL A 251 2.29 -27.33 7.58
C VAL A 251 3.14 -27.27 8.84
N VAL A 252 4.27 -27.98 8.84
CA VAL A 252 5.20 -28.02 9.98
C VAL A 252 6.14 -26.81 9.94
N VAL A 253 6.13 -26.02 11.01
CA VAL A 253 6.94 -24.81 11.17
C VAL A 253 7.79 -24.93 12.44
N PRO A 254 9.12 -24.70 12.39
CA PRO A 254 9.95 -24.72 13.59
C PRO A 254 9.51 -23.66 14.63
N ALA A 255 9.70 -23.93 15.92
CA ALA A 255 9.32 -23.01 16.99
C ALA A 255 10.07 -21.67 16.90
N GLU A 256 11.32 -21.67 16.42
CA GLU A 256 12.12 -20.45 16.20
C GLU A 256 11.59 -19.56 15.07
N ASN A 257 10.65 -20.05 14.26
CA ASN A 257 9.99 -19.25 13.24
C ASN A 257 8.77 -18.48 13.78
N MET A 258 8.44 -18.60 15.07
CA MET A 258 7.46 -17.71 15.72
C MET A 258 8.02 -16.28 15.79
N LEU A 259 7.27 -15.32 15.25
CA LEU A 259 7.63 -13.90 15.32
C LEU A 259 7.11 -13.31 16.63
N GLY A 260 7.99 -12.71 17.42
CA GLY A 260 7.66 -12.23 18.75
C GLY A 260 7.34 -13.38 19.72
N LYS A 261 6.44 -13.13 20.68
CA LYS A 261 6.05 -14.13 21.69
C LYS A 261 4.79 -14.88 21.29
N GLU A 262 4.64 -16.11 21.82
CA GLU A 262 3.40 -16.87 21.72
C GLU A 262 2.23 -16.03 22.25
N ASN A 263 1.14 -15.99 21.48
CA ASN A 263 -0.07 -15.19 21.72
C ASN A 263 0.08 -13.66 21.57
N GLN A 264 1.21 -13.17 21.05
CA GLN A 264 1.43 -11.74 20.75
C GLN A 264 1.00 -11.33 19.33
N GLY A 265 0.51 -12.27 18.51
CA GLY A 265 0.26 -12.07 17.09
C GLY A 265 -0.76 -10.96 16.78
N PHE A 266 -1.81 -10.78 17.58
CA PHE A 266 -2.77 -9.70 17.35
C PHE A 266 -2.12 -8.31 17.48
N GLU A 267 -1.24 -8.12 18.47
CA GLU A 267 -0.49 -6.88 18.65
C GLU A 267 0.43 -6.62 17.45
N ILE A 268 1.16 -7.65 17.02
CA ILE A 268 2.07 -7.58 15.87
C ILE A 268 1.30 -7.15 14.61
N ILE A 269 0.15 -7.77 14.33
CA ILE A 269 -0.68 -7.42 13.17
C ILE A 269 -1.21 -5.99 13.29
N MET A 270 -1.69 -5.56 14.47
CA MET A 270 -2.21 -4.20 14.65
C MET A 270 -1.11 -3.13 14.55
N SER A 271 0.14 -3.47 14.89
CA SER A 271 1.26 -2.53 14.86
C SER A 271 1.56 -1.99 13.45
N THR A 272 1.30 -2.79 12.41
CA THR A 272 1.58 -2.43 11.01
C THR A 272 0.47 -1.57 10.39
N PHE A 273 -0.76 -1.69 10.90
CA PHE A 273 -1.93 -1.06 10.30
C PHE A 273 -1.93 0.48 10.37
N ALA A 274 -1.28 1.09 11.37
CA ALA A 274 -1.28 2.55 11.47
C ALA A 274 -0.56 3.20 10.26
N HIS A 275 0.62 2.68 9.91
CA HIS A 275 1.36 3.13 8.73
C HIS A 275 0.66 2.69 7.43
N GLU A 276 0.16 1.46 7.36
CA GLU A 276 -0.60 0.97 6.20
C GLU A 276 -1.82 1.87 5.88
N ARG A 277 -2.55 2.35 6.89
CA ARG A 277 -3.68 3.27 6.70
C ARG A 277 -3.25 4.63 6.14
N LEU A 278 -2.13 5.17 6.63
CA LEU A 278 -1.54 6.39 6.08
C LEU A 278 -1.13 6.17 4.62
N TRP A 279 -0.50 5.04 4.32
CA TRP A 279 -0.09 4.61 2.99
C TRP A 279 -1.28 4.52 2.00
N VAL A 280 -2.38 3.91 2.43
CA VAL A 280 -3.63 3.84 1.64
C VAL A 280 -4.20 5.23 1.39
N GLY A 281 -4.21 6.10 2.39
CA GLY A 281 -4.68 7.48 2.26
C GLY A 281 -3.87 8.30 1.25
N ILE A 282 -2.53 8.20 1.30
CA ILE A 282 -1.62 8.84 0.34
C ILE A 282 -1.89 8.33 -1.08
N THR A 283 -1.94 7.00 -1.22
CA THR A 283 -2.19 6.34 -2.52
C THR A 283 -3.52 6.79 -3.12
N ALA A 284 -4.60 6.81 -2.33
CA ALA A 284 -5.92 7.23 -2.79
C ALA A 284 -5.93 8.69 -3.27
N LEU A 285 -5.24 9.58 -2.55
CA LEU A 285 -5.11 10.97 -2.97
C LEU A 285 -4.32 11.10 -4.28
N ARG A 286 -3.20 10.37 -4.43
CA ARG A 286 -2.44 10.40 -5.68
C ARG A 286 -3.26 9.87 -6.85
N LEU A 287 -3.91 8.71 -6.72
CA LEU A 287 -4.74 8.16 -7.80
C LEU A 287 -5.85 9.14 -8.20
N SER A 288 -6.37 9.91 -7.24
CA SER A 288 -7.35 10.97 -7.53
C SER A 288 -6.73 12.08 -8.38
N ARG A 289 -5.50 12.51 -8.08
CA ARG A 289 -4.76 13.49 -8.88
C ARG A 289 -4.42 12.97 -10.28
N VAL A 290 -4.03 11.70 -10.42
CA VAL A 290 -3.76 11.05 -11.72
C VAL A 290 -5.01 11.04 -12.59
N ALA A 291 -6.15 10.56 -12.05
CA ALA A 291 -7.41 10.53 -12.79
C ALA A 291 -7.89 11.95 -13.16
N TYR A 292 -7.73 12.91 -12.23
CA TYR A 292 -8.03 14.31 -12.47
C TYR A 292 -7.19 14.88 -13.62
N GLU A 293 -5.88 14.64 -13.61
CA GLU A 293 -4.92 15.11 -14.62
C GLU A 293 -5.30 14.60 -16.02
N ASP A 294 -5.60 13.31 -16.14
CA ASP A 294 -6.00 12.68 -17.39
C ASP A 294 -7.31 13.25 -17.93
N ALA A 295 -8.31 13.37 -17.07
CA ALA A 295 -9.60 13.95 -17.45
C ALA A 295 -9.46 15.41 -17.86
N TYR A 296 -8.61 16.18 -17.18
CA TYR A 296 -8.35 17.58 -17.50
C TYR A 296 -7.72 17.69 -18.88
N ARG A 297 -6.63 16.95 -19.15
CA ARG A 297 -5.97 16.91 -20.47
C ARG A 297 -6.93 16.48 -21.57
N HIS A 298 -7.76 15.46 -21.31
CA HIS A 298 -8.78 15.03 -22.25
C HIS A 298 -9.77 16.15 -22.55
N SER A 299 -10.22 16.87 -21.52
CA SER A 299 -11.22 17.93 -21.66
C SER A 299 -10.75 19.15 -22.47
N LEU A 300 -9.44 19.41 -22.47
CA LEU A 300 -8.83 20.49 -23.28
C LEU A 300 -8.74 20.12 -24.77
N LYS A 301 -8.61 18.83 -25.09
CA LYS A 301 -8.40 18.35 -26.46
C LYS A 301 -9.69 17.88 -27.13
N ARG A 302 -10.55 17.16 -26.39
CA ARG A 302 -11.79 16.59 -26.92
C ARG A 302 -12.78 17.69 -27.23
N LYS A 303 -13.30 17.72 -28.46
CA LYS A 303 -14.33 18.66 -28.90
C LYS A 303 -15.69 17.98 -29.02
N THR A 304 -16.73 18.68 -28.57
CA THR A 304 -18.14 18.34 -28.83
C THR A 304 -18.87 19.64 -29.11
N PHE A 305 -19.81 19.64 -30.05
CA PHE A 305 -20.55 20.85 -30.43
C PHE A 305 -19.61 22.03 -30.78
N GLY A 306 -18.54 21.76 -31.53
CA GLY A 306 -17.62 22.77 -32.07
C GLY A 306 -16.52 23.30 -31.14
N LYS A 307 -16.53 22.98 -29.83
CA LYS A 307 -15.56 23.50 -28.84
C LYS A 307 -15.01 22.42 -27.90
N PRO A 308 -13.83 22.64 -27.28
CA PRO A 308 -13.32 21.74 -26.25
C PRO A 308 -14.32 21.49 -25.12
N LEU A 309 -14.30 20.30 -24.49
CA LEU A 309 -15.18 19.97 -23.37
C LEU A 309 -15.05 21.00 -22.23
N PHE A 310 -13.83 21.45 -21.95
CA PHE A 310 -13.53 22.42 -20.90
C PHE A 310 -14.27 23.77 -21.07
N GLU A 311 -14.66 24.13 -22.29
CA GLU A 311 -15.43 25.35 -22.55
C GLU A 311 -16.90 25.27 -22.07
N ASN A 312 -17.34 24.10 -21.61
CA ASN A 312 -18.66 23.93 -21.00
C ASN A 312 -18.59 24.15 -19.49
N GLN A 313 -19.45 25.03 -18.97
CA GLN A 313 -19.49 25.36 -17.53
C GLN A 313 -19.65 24.12 -16.64
N VAL A 314 -20.49 23.17 -17.05
CA VAL A 314 -20.73 21.91 -16.33
C VAL A 314 -19.47 21.06 -16.19
N ILE A 315 -18.55 21.12 -17.16
CA ILE A 315 -17.26 20.42 -17.09
C ILE A 315 -16.29 21.16 -16.16
N ARG A 316 -16.18 22.49 -16.26
CA ARG A 316 -15.35 23.29 -15.34
C ARG A 316 -15.76 23.10 -13.88
N GLN A 317 -17.06 23.06 -13.60
CA GLN A 317 -17.57 22.80 -12.25
C GLN A 317 -17.15 21.44 -11.68
N LYS A 318 -17.01 20.40 -12.52
CA LYS A 318 -16.49 19.09 -12.08
C LYS A 318 -15.05 19.25 -11.59
N PHE A 319 -14.20 19.92 -12.36
CA PHE A 319 -12.80 20.15 -11.98
C PHE A 319 -12.68 20.97 -10.69
N SER A 320 -13.43 22.06 -10.53
CA SER A 320 -13.43 22.84 -9.29
C SER A 320 -13.87 22.00 -8.07
N LYS A 321 -14.90 21.16 -8.22
CA LYS A 321 -15.35 20.25 -7.16
C LYS A 321 -14.32 19.19 -6.81
N MET A 322 -13.58 18.67 -7.79
CA MET A 322 -12.49 17.72 -7.55
C MET A 322 -11.33 18.42 -6.82
N ALA A 323 -10.85 19.57 -7.31
CA ALA A 323 -9.79 20.33 -6.66
C ALA A 323 -10.12 20.71 -5.20
N ASN A 324 -11.37 21.10 -4.92
CA ASN A 324 -11.85 21.40 -3.55
C ASN A 324 -11.81 20.19 -2.60
N ARG A 325 -11.63 18.96 -3.10
CA ARG A 325 -11.39 17.77 -2.29
C ARG A 325 -9.90 17.50 -2.15
N LEU A 326 -9.14 17.64 -3.23
CA LEU A 326 -7.73 17.24 -3.29
C LEU A 326 -6.83 18.13 -2.41
N GLU A 327 -6.95 19.45 -2.51
CA GLU A 327 -6.03 20.35 -1.80
C GLU A 327 -6.20 20.31 -0.27
N PRO A 328 -7.42 20.34 0.31
CA PRO A 328 -7.58 20.18 1.76
C PRO A 328 -7.12 18.81 2.26
N THR A 329 -7.32 17.75 1.47
CA THR A 329 -6.85 16.39 1.82
C THR A 329 -5.32 16.34 1.83
N GLN A 330 -4.65 17.03 0.89
CA GLN A 330 -3.19 17.15 0.87
C GLN A 330 -2.65 17.80 2.15
N ALA A 331 -3.22 18.93 2.57
CA ALA A 331 -2.79 19.61 3.79
C ALA A 331 -3.00 18.73 5.05
N TYR A 332 -4.10 17.99 5.11
CA TYR A 332 -4.35 17.05 6.20
C TYR A 332 -3.35 15.88 6.19
N LEU A 333 -3.08 15.31 5.02
CA LEU A 333 -2.09 14.25 4.82
C LEU A 333 -0.71 14.68 5.30
N GLU A 334 -0.23 15.85 4.89
CA GLU A 334 1.10 16.35 5.27
C GLU A 334 1.22 16.54 6.78
N HIS A 335 0.17 17.05 7.42
CA HIS A 335 0.10 17.13 8.87
C HIS A 335 0.15 15.73 9.51
N LEU A 336 -0.54 14.73 8.95
CA LEU A 336 -0.48 13.37 9.49
C LEU A 336 0.89 12.70 9.27
N VAL A 337 1.55 12.92 8.13
CA VAL A 337 2.92 12.46 7.90
C VAL A 337 3.83 13.00 9.01
N TYR A 338 3.81 14.31 9.27
CA TYR A 338 4.55 14.92 10.37
C TYR A 338 4.22 14.29 11.74
N ARG A 339 2.96 13.96 12.02
CA ARG A 339 2.57 13.36 13.31
C ARG A 339 2.92 11.88 13.44
N SER A 340 3.10 11.17 12.34
CA SER A 340 3.25 9.70 12.30
C SER A 340 4.41 9.17 13.15
N VAL A 341 5.51 9.92 13.24
CA VAL A 341 6.71 9.57 14.02
C VAL A 341 6.79 10.32 15.36
N ARG A 342 5.81 11.18 15.66
CA ARG A 342 5.78 12.04 16.86
C ARG A 342 4.67 11.64 17.83
N MET A 343 4.01 10.52 17.57
CA MET A 343 2.92 10.00 18.39
C MET A 343 3.06 8.48 18.56
N PRO A 344 2.59 7.91 19.68
CA PRO A 344 2.44 6.47 19.79
C PRO A 344 1.53 5.92 18.69
N SER A 345 1.92 4.80 18.08
CA SER A 345 1.20 4.18 16.96
C SER A 345 -0.31 3.99 17.24
N LEU A 346 -0.66 3.54 18.44
CA LEU A 346 -2.06 3.35 18.85
C LEU A 346 -2.87 4.66 18.90
N GLU A 347 -2.24 5.78 19.23
CA GLU A 347 -2.88 7.10 19.25
C GLU A 347 -2.94 7.74 17.86
N PHE A 348 -1.95 7.44 17.02
CA PHE A 348 -1.90 7.90 15.63
C PHE A 348 -2.89 7.14 14.72
N SER A 349 -3.11 5.85 14.98
CA SER A 349 -3.88 4.95 14.12
C SER A 349 -5.31 5.45 13.79
N PRO A 350 -6.09 6.02 14.74
CA PRO A 350 -7.39 6.63 14.41
C PRO A 350 -7.31 7.85 13.49
N LEU A 351 -6.23 8.64 13.55
CA LEU A 351 -6.02 9.77 12.64
C LEU A 351 -5.67 9.30 11.23
N ALA A 352 -4.78 8.32 11.11
CA ALA A 352 -4.48 7.68 9.82
C ALA A 352 -5.74 7.04 9.20
N ALA A 353 -6.60 6.44 10.03
CA ALA A 353 -7.89 5.91 9.60
C ALA A 353 -8.84 6.99 9.06
N MET A 354 -8.89 8.19 9.67
CA MET A 354 -9.67 9.31 9.16
C MET A 354 -9.21 9.72 7.76
N LEU A 355 -7.89 9.87 7.56
CA LEU A 355 -7.33 10.19 6.24
C LEU A 355 -7.64 9.10 5.22
N LYS A 356 -7.44 7.82 5.57
CA LYS A 356 -7.74 6.67 4.71
C LYS A 356 -9.18 6.73 4.19
N VAL A 357 -10.15 6.86 5.11
CA VAL A 357 -11.58 6.90 4.76
C VAL A 357 -11.89 8.13 3.90
N GLN A 358 -11.42 9.31 4.32
CA GLN A 358 -11.66 10.56 3.59
C GLN A 358 -11.09 10.51 2.16
N ALA A 359 -9.83 10.10 2.01
CA ALA A 359 -9.15 10.04 0.72
C ALA A 359 -9.77 8.98 -0.21
N ALA A 360 -10.14 7.81 0.32
CA ALA A 360 -10.83 6.77 -0.46
C ALA A 360 -12.19 7.26 -0.98
N HIS A 361 -13.00 7.91 -0.14
CA HIS A 361 -14.28 8.52 -0.57
C HIS A 361 -14.11 9.63 -1.60
N HIS A 362 -13.03 10.41 -1.47
CA HIS A 362 -12.68 11.41 -2.47
C HIS A 362 -12.32 10.74 -3.80
N LEU A 363 -11.54 9.66 -3.77
CA LEU A 363 -11.20 8.89 -4.97
C LEU A 363 -12.44 8.30 -5.65
N GLU A 364 -13.41 7.74 -4.94
CA GLU A 364 -14.66 7.25 -5.54
C GLU A 364 -15.40 8.35 -6.33
N LYS A 365 -15.51 9.54 -5.72
CA LYS A 365 -16.16 10.70 -6.34
C LYS A 365 -15.36 11.21 -7.55
N VAL A 366 -14.04 11.29 -7.43
CA VAL A 366 -13.14 11.75 -8.50
C VAL A 366 -13.13 10.73 -9.66
N SER A 367 -13.02 9.44 -9.36
CA SER A 367 -13.04 8.35 -10.35
C SER A 367 -14.34 8.37 -11.17
N ARG A 368 -15.50 8.48 -10.51
CA ARG A 368 -16.78 8.61 -11.21
C ARG A 368 -16.82 9.83 -12.15
N GLU A 369 -16.40 10.99 -11.67
CA GLU A 369 -16.46 12.23 -12.47
C GLU A 369 -15.47 12.22 -13.64
N THR A 370 -14.28 11.65 -13.43
CA THR A 370 -13.25 11.54 -14.48
C THR A 370 -13.68 10.55 -15.57
N GLN A 371 -14.24 9.38 -15.21
CA GLN A 371 -14.87 8.49 -16.19
C GLN A 371 -15.96 9.19 -17.00
N GLN A 372 -16.81 9.99 -16.34
CA GLN A 372 -17.87 10.73 -17.00
C GLN A 372 -17.34 11.79 -17.99
N VAL A 373 -16.19 12.42 -17.69
CA VAL A 373 -15.53 13.37 -18.61
C VAL A 373 -14.97 12.65 -19.84
N PHE A 374 -14.44 11.43 -19.69
CA PHE A 374 -14.00 10.59 -20.81
C PHE A 374 -15.15 9.99 -21.63
N GLY A 375 -16.37 9.96 -21.09
CA GLY A 375 -17.52 9.33 -21.73
C GLY A 375 -17.26 7.84 -22.00
N GLY A 376 -17.60 7.36 -23.21
CA GLY A 376 -17.40 5.96 -23.58
C GLY A 376 -15.95 5.46 -23.49
N LEU A 377 -14.96 6.35 -23.60
CA LEU A 377 -13.55 5.97 -23.43
C LEU A 377 -13.23 5.56 -21.99
N GLY A 378 -13.91 6.14 -21.00
CA GLY A 378 -13.72 5.82 -19.58
C GLY A 378 -14.32 4.48 -19.15
N TYR A 379 -15.03 3.80 -20.06
CA TYR A 379 -15.55 2.44 -19.90
C TYR A 379 -14.63 1.38 -20.53
N SER A 380 -13.67 1.79 -21.37
CA SER A 380 -12.80 0.86 -22.08
C SER A 380 -11.54 0.57 -21.28
N ARG A 381 -11.20 -0.72 -21.12
CA ARG A 381 -9.96 -1.20 -20.48
C ARG A 381 -8.68 -0.92 -21.28
N SER A 382 -8.76 -0.17 -22.37
CA SER A 382 -7.67 0.07 -23.32
C SER A 382 -7.75 1.47 -23.92
N GLY A 383 -6.62 1.96 -24.42
CA GLY A 383 -6.56 3.26 -25.09
C GLY A 383 -6.59 4.43 -24.12
N GLN A 384 -6.98 5.62 -24.58
CA GLN A 384 -6.76 6.87 -23.83
C GLN A 384 -7.50 6.95 -22.47
N GLY A 385 -8.56 6.18 -22.26
CA GLY A 385 -9.30 6.13 -21.00
C GLY A 385 -8.92 4.98 -20.07
N SER A 386 -8.00 4.09 -20.48
CA SER A 386 -7.67 2.85 -19.75
C SER A 386 -7.24 3.11 -18.32
N ARG A 387 -6.39 4.12 -18.10
CA ARG A 387 -5.88 4.45 -16.76
C ARG A 387 -6.99 4.93 -15.82
N VAL A 388 -7.93 5.74 -16.30
CA VAL A 388 -9.09 6.18 -15.50
C VAL A 388 -10.05 5.02 -15.25
N GLU A 389 -10.24 4.14 -16.23
CA GLU A 389 -11.01 2.90 -16.07
C GLU A 389 -10.36 1.95 -15.04
N GLN A 390 -9.05 1.75 -15.09
CA GLN A 390 -8.33 0.95 -14.11
C GLN A 390 -8.47 1.52 -12.70
N ILE A 391 -8.27 2.84 -12.53
CA ILE A 391 -8.44 3.49 -11.23
C ILE A 391 -9.86 3.25 -10.67
N SER A 392 -10.89 3.22 -11.55
CA SER A 392 -12.27 2.91 -11.14
C SER A 392 -12.48 1.47 -10.67
N ARG A 393 -11.66 0.53 -11.14
CA ARG A 393 -11.67 -0.86 -10.68
C ARG A 393 -10.86 -1.04 -9.40
N ASP A 394 -9.76 -0.31 -9.28
CA ASP A 394 -8.85 -0.35 -8.13
C ASP A 394 -9.43 0.36 -6.91
N VAL A 395 -10.25 1.42 -7.07
CA VAL A 395 -10.77 2.21 -5.95
C VAL A 395 -11.46 1.36 -4.88
N ARG A 396 -12.16 0.28 -5.27
CA ARG A 396 -12.95 -0.51 -4.33
C ARG A 396 -12.08 -1.18 -3.27
N VAL A 397 -10.86 -1.61 -3.61
CA VAL A 397 -9.99 -2.24 -2.62
C VAL A 397 -9.54 -1.24 -1.57
N LEU A 398 -9.29 0.02 -1.93
CA LEU A 398 -8.86 1.06 -0.98
C LEU A 398 -9.96 1.44 0.03
N VAL A 399 -11.23 1.22 -0.30
CA VAL A 399 -12.35 1.42 0.63
C VAL A 399 -12.47 0.24 1.62
N VAL A 400 -12.20 -0.98 1.16
CA VAL A 400 -12.44 -2.22 1.91
C VAL A 400 -11.22 -2.74 2.68
N SER A 401 -10.03 -2.73 2.09
CA SER A 401 -8.81 -3.29 2.69
C SER A 401 -8.19 -2.35 3.74
N GLY A 402 -7.28 -2.89 4.56
CA GLY A 402 -6.64 -2.15 5.67
C GLY A 402 -7.61 -1.76 6.80
N GLY A 403 -8.79 -2.39 6.82
CA GLY A 403 -9.96 -2.04 7.64
C GLY A 403 -11.04 -1.36 6.80
N SER A 404 -12.25 -1.93 6.78
CA SER A 404 -13.38 -1.32 6.06
C SER A 404 -13.73 0.04 6.67
N GLU A 405 -14.38 0.89 5.89
CA GLU A 405 -14.78 2.23 6.35
C GLU A 405 -15.61 2.17 7.65
N GLU A 406 -16.52 1.20 7.79
CA GLU A 406 -17.38 1.06 8.98
C GLU A 406 -16.55 0.74 10.23
N ILE A 407 -15.59 -0.17 10.09
CA ILE A 407 -14.70 -0.58 11.19
C ILE A 407 -13.82 0.58 11.62
N LEU A 408 -13.29 1.33 10.65
CA LEU A 408 -12.44 2.48 10.92
C LEU A 408 -13.23 3.63 11.54
N LEU A 409 -14.45 3.90 11.08
CA LEU A 409 -15.33 4.92 11.65
C LEU A 409 -15.78 4.57 13.07
N ASP A 410 -16.09 3.29 13.35
CA ASP A 410 -16.38 2.82 14.72
C ASP A 410 -15.15 2.96 15.63
N MET A 411 -13.96 2.59 15.15
CA MET A 411 -12.70 2.79 15.89
C MET A 411 -12.47 4.27 16.22
N ILE A 412 -12.70 5.17 15.26
CA ILE A 412 -12.61 6.62 15.46
C ILE A 412 -13.60 7.09 16.53
N ALA A 413 -14.87 6.68 16.45
CA ALA A 413 -15.90 7.06 17.40
C ALA A 413 -15.58 6.58 18.82
N LYS A 414 -15.10 5.33 18.96
CA LYS A 414 -14.63 4.78 20.25
C LYS A 414 -13.47 5.57 20.84
N GLN A 415 -12.50 5.97 20.00
CA GLN A 415 -11.39 6.81 20.46
C GLN A 415 -11.86 8.20 20.90
N GLN A 416 -12.77 8.84 20.14
CA GLN A 416 -13.34 10.15 20.51
C GLN A 416 -14.08 10.09 21.83
N ARG A 417 -14.89 9.03 22.05
CA ARG A 417 -15.56 8.78 23.32
C ARG A 417 -14.56 8.66 24.48
N ARG A 418 -13.47 7.90 24.29
CA ARG A 418 -12.41 7.76 25.29
C ARG A 418 -11.75 9.11 25.62
N LEU A 419 -11.45 9.93 24.60
CA LEU A 419 -10.87 11.27 24.79
C LEU A 419 -11.83 12.24 25.50
N ALA A 420 -13.14 12.07 25.29
CA ALA A 420 -14.17 12.85 25.97
C ALA A 420 -14.43 12.40 27.42
N ASN A 421 -13.79 11.32 27.88
CA ASN A 421 -14.04 10.68 29.17
C ASN A 421 -15.51 10.24 29.38
N LEU A 422 -16.17 9.74 28.32
CA LEU A 422 -17.58 9.31 28.31
C LEU A 422 -17.77 7.78 28.28
#